data_AF-A0A927JKN2-F1
#
_entry.id   AF-A0A927JKN2-F1
#
_cell.length_a   1.000
_cell.length_b   1.000
_cell.length_c   1.000
_cell.angle_alpha   90.00
_cell.angle_beta   90.00
_cell.angle_gamma   90.00
#
_symmetry.space_group_name_H-M   'P 1'
#
loop_
_entity.id
_entity.type
_entity.pdbx_description
1 polymer ?
#
loop_
_entity_poly.entity_id
_entity_poly.type
_entity_poly.pdbx_seq_one_letter_code
_entity_poly.pdbx_strand_id
1 'polypeptide(L)'
;MATARIFPNPGLASPVLQRRRPGWVVEWASHRPPRADPLTGWSGGSEAQAYVQMRFPTREAAIDYCERQGFTFTVQDEPPRKLLLQSYADNFR
;
A
#
# COMPACT_ATOMS: atom_id res chain seq x y z
N MET A 1 -9.90 3.58 17.90
CA MET A 1 -10.48 3.11 16.62
C MET A 1 -9.33 2.96 15.64
N ALA A 2 -9.23 1.82 14.95
CA ALA A 2 -8.12 1.57 14.03
C ALA A 2 -8.21 2.50 12.82
N THR A 3 -7.12 3.21 12.54
CA THR A 3 -7.02 4.09 11.37
C THR A 3 -6.38 3.33 10.21
N ALA A 4 -7.15 3.11 9.15
CA ALA A 4 -6.71 2.49 7.92
C ALA A 4 -6.14 3.54 6.93
N ARG A 5 -5.18 3.13 6.13
CA ARG A 5 -4.61 3.89 5.02
C ARG A 5 -4.89 3.15 3.73
N ILE A 6 -5.48 3.84 2.77
CA ILE A 6 -5.81 3.32 1.45
C ILE A 6 -4.90 4.03 0.44
N PHE A 7 -4.09 3.27 -0.29
CA PHE A 7 -3.16 3.83 -1.27
C PHE A 7 -3.00 2.92 -2.49
N PRO A 8 -2.63 3.48 -3.66
CA PRO A 8 -2.32 2.69 -4.83
C PRO A 8 -1.09 1.83 -4.58
N ASN A 9 -1.11 0.58 -5.04
CA ASN A 9 0.02 -0.33 -4.89
C ASN A 9 1.25 0.24 -5.64
N PRO A 10 2.35 0.58 -4.94
CA PRO A 10 3.56 1.06 -5.61
C PRO A 10 4.10 -0.10 -6.46
N GLY A 11 4.04 0.07 -7.78
CA GLY A 11 4.40 -0.97 -8.74
C GLY A 11 5.79 -1.56 -8.44
N LEU A 12 5.91 -2.87 -8.58
CA LEU A 12 7.20 -3.56 -8.43
C LEU A 12 8.17 -3.17 -9.55
N ALA A 13 9.48 -3.32 -9.34
CA ALA A 13 10.49 -2.88 -10.28
C ALA A 13 10.42 -3.51 -11.69
N SER A 14 9.81 -4.70 -11.84
CA SER A 14 9.75 -5.39 -13.13
C SER A 14 8.35 -5.36 -13.78
N PRO A 15 8.25 -5.21 -15.12
CA PRO A 15 6.96 -5.14 -15.84
C PRO A 15 6.09 -6.38 -15.69
N VAL A 16 6.70 -7.57 -15.64
CA VAL A 16 5.98 -8.84 -15.46
C VAL A 16 5.33 -8.92 -14.08
N LEU A 17 6.02 -8.40 -13.05
CA LEU A 17 5.49 -8.36 -11.69
C LEU A 17 4.44 -7.26 -11.51
N GLN A 18 4.58 -6.12 -12.20
CA GLN A 18 3.59 -5.05 -12.22
C GLN A 18 2.23 -5.50 -12.75
N ARG A 19 2.20 -6.33 -13.81
CA ARG A 19 0.96 -6.81 -14.41
C ARG A 19 0.17 -7.80 -13.54
N ARG A 20 0.79 -8.33 -12.48
CA ARG A 20 0.24 -9.44 -11.67
C ARG A 20 -0.51 -9.01 -10.41
N ARG A 21 -0.67 -7.71 -10.10
CA ARG A 21 -1.29 -7.30 -8.83
C ARG A 21 -2.42 -6.26 -8.98
N PRO A 22 -3.54 -6.44 -8.26
CA PRO A 22 -4.59 -5.43 -8.15
C PRO A 22 -4.06 -4.14 -7.49
N GLY A 23 -4.66 -3.03 -7.88
CA GLY A 23 -4.06 -1.69 -7.83
C GLY A 23 -4.15 -0.93 -6.51
N TRP A 24 -4.86 -1.43 -5.50
CA TRP A 24 -5.10 -0.71 -4.24
C TRP A 24 -4.78 -1.56 -3.01
N VAL A 25 -4.21 -0.93 -2.00
CA VAL A 25 -3.80 -1.56 -0.74
C VAL A 25 -4.47 -0.84 0.43
N VAL A 26 -4.97 -1.61 1.39
CA VAL A 26 -5.45 -1.14 2.69
C VAL A 26 -4.51 -1.68 3.77
N GLU A 27 -3.98 -0.77 4.58
CA GLU A 27 -3.06 -1.06 5.69
C GLU A 27 -3.52 -0.35 6.96
N TRP A 28 -3.32 -0.95 8.12
CA TRP A 28 -3.70 -0.37 9.42
C TRP A 28 -2.49 0.17 10.15
N ALA A 29 -2.60 1.40 10.66
CA ALA A 29 -1.58 1.95 11.54
C ALA A 29 -1.67 1.27 12.92
N SER A 30 -0.53 0.78 13.42
CA SER A 30 -0.43 0.37 14.82
C SER A 30 -0.63 1.58 15.73
N HIS A 31 -1.46 1.44 16.76
CA HIS A 31 -1.60 2.46 17.79
C HIS A 31 -0.40 2.55 18.73
N ARG A 32 0.38 1.46 18.83
CA ARG A 32 1.56 1.39 19.69
C ARG A 32 2.82 1.24 18.84
N PRO A 33 3.90 1.98 19.17
CA PRO A 33 5.17 1.78 18.51
C PRO A 33 5.72 0.38 18.82
N PRO A 34 6.47 -0.23 17.89
CA PRO A 34 7.16 -1.49 18.15
C PRO A 34 8.14 -1.30 19.31
N ARG A 35 8.18 -2.27 20.22
CA ARG A 35 9.09 -2.27 21.38
C ARG A 35 10.10 -3.39 21.22
N ALA A 36 11.37 -3.09 21.48
CA ALA A 36 12.40 -4.12 21.51
C ALA A 36 12.20 -5.03 22.73
N ASP A 37 12.32 -6.34 22.51
CA ASP A 37 12.33 -7.32 23.59
C ASP A 37 13.56 -7.10 24.49
N PRO A 38 13.39 -7.03 25.82
CA PRO A 38 14.49 -6.70 26.73
C PRO A 38 15.60 -7.77 26.80
N LEU A 39 15.31 -9.02 26.39
CA LEU A 39 16.28 -10.11 26.44
C LEU A 39 17.04 -10.27 25.12
N THR A 40 16.32 -10.27 24.00
CA THR A 40 16.85 -10.58 22.67
C THR A 40 17.08 -9.35 21.79
N GLY A 41 16.44 -8.22 22.12
CA GLY A 41 16.48 -7.01 21.30
C GLY A 41 15.62 -7.09 20.02
N TRP A 42 14.85 -8.16 19.82
CA TRP A 42 14.00 -8.30 18.64
C TRP A 42 12.82 -7.33 18.67
N SER A 43 12.41 -6.85 17.49
CA SER A 43 11.26 -5.97 17.35
C SER A 43 9.96 -6.74 17.61
N GLY A 44 9.35 -6.48 18.76
CA GLY A 44 8.04 -7.01 19.13
C GLY A 44 6.94 -5.96 18.92
N GLY A 45 5.88 -6.35 18.22
CA GLY A 45 4.62 -5.60 18.16
C GLY A 45 3.55 -6.28 19.01
N SER A 46 2.74 -5.50 19.74
CA SER A 46 1.57 -6.04 20.46
C SER A 46 0.34 -6.22 19.57
N GLU A 47 0.26 -5.46 18.48
CA GLU A 47 -0.92 -5.39 17.62
C GLU A 47 -0.71 -6.23 16.35
N ALA A 48 -1.55 -7.24 16.14
CA ALA A 48 -1.51 -8.07 14.94
C ALA A 48 -1.95 -7.29 13.68
N GLN A 49 -2.81 -6.28 13.84
CA GLN A 49 -3.35 -5.49 12.72
C GLN A 49 -2.25 -4.76 11.94
N ALA A 50 -1.12 -4.45 12.57
CA ALA A 50 0.02 -3.81 11.93
C ALA A 50 0.66 -4.66 10.82
N TYR A 51 0.43 -5.97 10.82
CA TYR A 51 0.97 -6.92 9.84
C TYR A 51 -0.04 -7.30 8.75
N VAL A 52 -1.29 -6.81 8.85
CA VAL A 52 -2.34 -7.14 7.89
C VAL A 52 -2.29 -6.13 6.74
N GLN A 53 -2.20 -6.62 5.51
CA GLN A 53 -2.36 -5.82 4.30
C GLN A 53 -3.39 -6.50 3.40
N MET A 54 -4.41 -5.76 3.01
CA MET A 54 -5.43 -6.24 2.09
C MET A 54 -5.29 -5.57 0.73
N ARG A 55 -5.52 -6.31 -0.35
CA ARG A 55 -5.40 -5.81 -1.71
C ARG A 55 -6.76 -5.83 -2.40
N PHE A 56 -7.08 -4.72 -3.05
CA PHE A 56 -8.35 -4.51 -3.75
C PHE A 56 -8.10 -4.12 -5.21
N PRO A 57 -9.00 -4.49 -6.12
CA PRO A 57 -8.89 -4.15 -7.54
C PRO A 57 -9.08 -2.65 -7.78
N THR A 58 -9.98 -2.00 -7.04
CA THR A 58 -10.35 -0.59 -7.22
C THR A 58 -10.32 0.17 -5.91
N ARG A 59 -10.27 1.51 -6.01
CA ARG A 59 -10.33 2.42 -4.87
C ARG A 59 -11.65 2.28 -4.12
N GLU A 60 -12.75 2.19 -4.87
CA GLU A 60 -14.11 2.14 -4.34
C GLU A 60 -14.33 0.86 -3.55
N ALA A 61 -13.79 -0.27 -4.01
CA ALA A 61 -13.87 -1.54 -3.29
C ALA A 61 -13.15 -1.51 -1.93
N ALA A 62 -12.02 -0.79 -1.86
CA ALA A 62 -11.29 -0.60 -0.60
C ALA A 62 -12.06 0.31 0.38
N ILE A 63 -12.70 1.36 -0.15
CA ILE A 63 -13.53 2.28 0.65
C ILE A 63 -14.77 1.56 1.20
N ASP A 64 -15.53 0.89 0.34
CA ASP A 64 -16.73 0.13 0.74
C ASP A 64 -16.40 -0.94 1.80
N TYR A 65 -15.25 -1.61 1.67
CA TYR A 65 -14.78 -2.52 2.71
C TYR A 65 -14.56 -1.82 4.06
N CYS A 66 -13.87 -0.68 4.07
CA CYS A 66 -13.61 0.07 5.30
C CYS A 66 -14.89 0.62 5.93
N GLU A 67 -15.84 1.09 5.11
CA GLU A 67 -17.14 1.58 5.55
C GLU A 67 -17.98 0.46 6.17
N ARG A 68 -18.06 -0.71 5.53
CA ARG A 68 -18.79 -1.89 6.06
C ARG A 68 -18.24 -2.37 7.40
N GLN A 69 -16.93 -2.25 7.61
CA GLN A 69 -16.28 -2.64 8.87
C GLN A 69 -16.26 -1.51 9.92
N GLY A 70 -16.69 -0.29 9.56
CA GLY A 70 -16.70 0.85 10.47
C GLY A 70 -15.30 1.37 10.83
N PHE A 71 -14.32 1.20 9.94
CA PHE A 71 -12.96 1.70 10.15
C PHE A 71 -12.83 3.17 9.72
N THR A 72 -12.08 3.96 10.49
CA THR A 72 -11.66 5.29 10.04
C THR A 72 -10.57 5.13 9.00
N PHE A 73 -10.66 5.79 7.85
CA PHE A 73 -9.67 5.63 6.78
C PHE A 73 -9.17 6.97 6.21
N THR A 74 -7.99 6.95 5.62
CA THR A 74 -7.42 8.05 4.82
C THR A 74 -7.03 7.51 3.44
N VAL A 75 -7.42 8.22 2.38
CA VAL A 75 -7.13 7.82 1.00
C VAL A 75 -6.00 8.68 0.44
N GLN A 76 -5.01 8.03 -0.17
CA GLN A 76 -3.97 8.67 -0.96
C GLN A 76 -4.28 8.50 -2.45
N ASP A 77 -4.19 9.60 -3.21
CA ASP A 77 -4.44 9.59 -4.65
C ASP A 77 -3.25 8.99 -5.43
N GLU A 78 -3.55 8.46 -6.63
CA GLU A 78 -2.51 7.91 -7.52
C GLU A 78 -1.65 9.05 -8.10
N PRO A 79 -0.31 8.95 -8.02
CA PRO A 79 0.54 9.92 -8.68
C PRO A 79 0.30 9.87 -10.19
N PRO A 80 0.21 11.04 -10.86
CA PRO A 80 -0.04 11.08 -12.30
C PRO A 80 1.10 10.41 -13.06
N ARG A 81 0.76 9.47 -13.95
CA ARG A 81 1.75 8.82 -14.82
C ARG A 81 2.17 9.77 -15.93
N LYS A 82 3.45 10.18 -15.93
CA LYS A 82 4.03 10.95 -17.02
C LYS A 82 4.36 10.03 -18.19
N LEU A 83 3.75 10.28 -19.34
CA LEU A 83 4.14 9.61 -20.58
C LEU A 83 5.49 10.18 -21.04
N LEU A 84 6.51 9.33 -21.10
CA LEU A 84 7.78 9.64 -21.73
C LEU A 84 7.70 9.17 -23.18
N LEU A 85 7.46 10.09 -24.11
CA LEU A 85 7.56 9.79 -25.53
C LEU A 85 9.06 9.75 -25.87
N GLN A 86 9.58 8.56 -26.12
CA GLN A 86 10.94 8.35 -26.59
C GLN A 86 10.88 7.75 -28.00
N SER A 87 11.59 8.36 -28.95
CA SER A 87 11.74 7.81 -30.29
C SER A 87 13.03 7.00 -30.35
N TYR A 88 12.97 5.81 -30.95
CA TYR A 88 14.18 5.00 -31.20
C TYR A 88 15.14 5.71 -32.17
N ALA A 89 14.64 6.61 -33.02
CA ALA A 89 15.46 7.39 -33.93
C ALA A 89 16.42 8.35 -33.20
N ASP A 90 16.06 8.80 -31.99
CA ASP A 90 16.90 9.68 -31.18
C ASP A 90 18.20 8.99 -30.71
N ASN A 91 18.28 7.65 -30.79
CA ASN A 91 19.47 6.90 -30.39
C ASN A 91 20.63 6.98 -31.39
N PHE A 92 20.39 7.40 -32.65
CA PHE A 92 21.37 7.37 -33.74
C PHE A 92 21.78 8.76 -34.24
N ARG A 93 21.53 9.81 -33.46
CA ARG A 93 21.90 11.20 -33.80
C ARG A 93 23.28 11.58 -33.28
#